data_AF-A0A6G3UG17-F1
#
_entry.id   AF-A0A6G3UG17-F1
#
_cell.length_a   1.000
_cell.length_b   1.000
_cell.length_c   1.000
_cell.angle_alpha   90.00
_cell.angle_beta   90.00
_cell.angle_gamma   90.00
#
_symmetry.space_group_name_H-M   'P 1'
#
loop_
_entity.id
_entity.type
_entity.pdbx_description
1 polymer ?
#
loop_
_entity_poly.entity_id
_entity_poly.type
_entity_poly.pdbx_seq_one_letter_code
_entity_poly.pdbx_strand_id
1 'polypeptide(L)'
;MEEIEQRLNAKLAPESVAITLIRASCFLSAYELIKPQIIDSVHDFFWCGFNEGKHLYDEARYEQGVLSLHPKKNKYLASCAWLVSMNALTGDQVATLAEIQTHRHEIAHELPKILVDPDFEVRTDLLADAVEIVRCLGVFWGAIEADTDSDLIGQEIDYDGIKSGQYLLMEYLASIAGVPAGGKPGHYDDDQAPAD
;
A
#
# COMPACT_ATOMS: atom_id res chain seq x y z
N MET A 1 25.31 -8.99 31.07
CA MET A 1 25.16 -10.40 30.66
C MET A 1 23.78 -10.91 31.03
N GLU A 2 23.39 -10.83 32.30
CA GLU A 2 22.06 -11.29 32.79
C GLU A 2 20.88 -10.59 32.10
N GLU A 3 20.98 -9.29 31.83
CA GLU A 3 19.96 -8.52 31.10
C GLU A 3 19.79 -8.96 29.63
N ILE A 4 20.90 -9.30 28.94
CA ILE A 4 20.86 -9.76 27.54
C ILE A 4 20.21 -11.14 27.46
N GLU A 5 20.54 -12.03 28.40
CA GLU A 5 19.97 -13.38 28.48
C GLU A 5 18.45 -13.33 28.77
N GLN A 6 18.02 -12.44 29.66
CA GLN A 6 16.60 -12.22 29.95
C GLN A 6 15.84 -11.72 28.70
N ARG A 7 16.39 -10.74 27.98
CA ARG A 7 15.80 -10.21 26.74
C ARG A 7 15.72 -11.27 25.65
N LEU A 8 16.77 -12.08 25.47
CA LEU A 8 16.79 -13.17 24.51
C LEU A 8 15.76 -14.25 24.85
N ASN A 9 15.67 -14.66 26.12
CA ASN A 9 14.68 -15.64 26.58
C ASN A 9 13.24 -15.13 26.38
N ALA A 10 12.99 -13.85 26.62
CA ALA A 10 11.69 -13.23 26.36
C ALA A 10 11.35 -13.20 24.86
N LYS A 11 12.33 -12.90 24.00
CA LYS A 11 12.17 -12.89 22.54
C LYS A 11 11.88 -14.29 21.97
N LEU A 12 12.55 -15.30 22.50
CA LEU A 12 12.40 -16.70 22.10
C LEU A 12 11.20 -17.42 22.76
N ALA A 13 10.48 -16.75 23.68
CA ALA A 13 9.27 -17.31 24.27
C ALA A 13 8.27 -17.68 23.15
N PRO A 14 7.58 -18.83 23.24
CA PRO A 14 6.71 -19.31 22.16
C PRO A 14 5.66 -18.27 21.70
N GLU A 15 5.09 -17.52 22.63
CA GLU A 15 4.13 -16.44 22.34
C GLU A 15 4.77 -15.28 21.57
N SER A 16 5.95 -14.82 22.00
CA SER A 16 6.72 -13.77 21.31
C SER A 16 7.08 -14.18 19.89
N VAL A 17 7.53 -15.43 19.71
CA VAL A 17 7.84 -15.99 18.38
C VAL A 17 6.59 -16.03 17.51
N ALA A 18 5.45 -16.50 18.04
CA ALA A 18 4.19 -16.55 17.29
C ALA A 18 3.73 -15.15 16.86
N ILE A 19 3.72 -14.18 17.77
CA ILE A 19 3.36 -12.78 17.49
C ILE A 19 4.29 -12.19 16.42
N THR A 20 5.59 -12.44 16.53
CA THR A 20 6.59 -11.96 15.58
C THR A 20 6.36 -12.53 14.19
N LEU A 21 6.09 -13.83 14.08
CA LEU A 21 5.79 -14.50 12.80
C LEU A 21 4.47 -14.00 12.19
N ILE A 22 3.44 -13.76 13.01
CA ILE A 22 2.17 -13.18 12.59
C ILE A 22 2.39 -11.77 12.03
N ARG A 23 3.13 -10.92 12.73
CA ARG A 23 3.44 -9.55 12.26
C ARG A 23 4.24 -9.57 10.98
N ALA A 24 5.26 -10.43 10.90
CA ALA A 24 6.07 -10.59 9.70
C ALA A 24 5.22 -11.02 8.50
N SER A 25 4.35 -12.03 8.66
CA SER A 25 3.49 -12.50 7.57
C SER A 25 2.50 -11.43 7.13
N CYS A 26 1.86 -10.72 8.06
CA CYS A 26 0.96 -9.60 7.75
C CYS A 26 1.70 -8.49 6.98
N PHE A 27 2.93 -8.16 7.39
CA PHE A 27 3.75 -7.14 6.71
C PHE A 27 4.15 -7.57 5.29
N LEU A 28 4.55 -8.84 5.10
CA LEU A 28 4.84 -9.36 3.76
C LEU A 28 3.59 -9.31 2.87
N SER A 29 2.44 -9.73 3.39
CA SER A 29 1.16 -9.68 2.67
C SER A 29 0.74 -8.26 2.30
N ALA A 30 0.95 -7.28 3.18
CA ALA A 30 0.66 -5.87 2.92
C ALA A 30 1.32 -5.37 1.62
N TYR A 31 2.61 -5.64 1.46
CA TYR A 31 3.35 -5.22 0.27
C TYR A 31 2.83 -5.88 -1.01
N GLU A 32 2.45 -7.15 -0.95
CA GLU A 32 1.88 -7.87 -2.10
C GLU A 32 0.47 -7.38 -2.45
N LEU A 33 -0.26 -6.72 -1.53
CA LEU A 33 -1.54 -6.04 -1.82
C LEU A 33 -1.36 -4.62 -2.38
N ILE A 34 -0.30 -3.92 -1.97
CA ILE A 34 0.02 -2.57 -2.46
C ILE A 34 0.54 -2.61 -3.90
N LYS A 35 1.48 -3.51 -4.18
CA LYS A 35 2.25 -3.48 -5.43
C LYS A 35 1.37 -3.60 -6.70
N PRO A 36 0.36 -4.48 -6.78
CA PRO A 36 -0.54 -4.54 -7.93
C PRO A 36 -1.34 -3.26 -8.14
N GLN A 37 -1.76 -2.59 -7.06
CA GLN A 37 -2.49 -1.31 -7.18
C GLN A 37 -1.63 -0.17 -7.74
N ILE A 38 -0.31 -0.26 -7.56
CA ILE A 38 0.64 0.71 -8.11
C ILE A 38 1.03 0.34 -9.54
N ILE A 39 1.30 -0.93 -9.84
CA ILE A 39 1.80 -1.31 -11.16
C ILE A 39 0.66 -1.66 -12.11
N ASP A 40 -0.15 -2.65 -11.72
CA ASP A 40 -1.13 -3.28 -12.59
C ASP A 40 -2.35 -2.38 -12.77
N SER A 41 -2.93 -1.84 -11.68
CA SER A 41 -4.07 -0.92 -11.79
C SER A 41 -3.75 0.36 -12.56
N VAL A 42 -2.53 0.89 -12.43
CA VAL A 42 -2.07 2.04 -13.24
C VAL A 42 -1.94 1.67 -14.71
N HIS A 43 -1.50 0.47 -15.05
CA HIS A 43 -1.48 0.00 -16.44
C HIS A 43 -2.91 -0.24 -16.96
N ASP A 44 -3.77 -0.82 -16.13
CA ASP A 44 -5.17 -1.11 -16.44
C ASP A 44 -6.00 0.15 -16.71
N PHE A 45 -5.63 1.29 -16.13
CA PHE A 45 -6.21 2.59 -16.46
C PHE A 45 -6.09 2.95 -17.96
N PHE A 46 -5.11 2.38 -18.67
CA PHE A 46 -4.91 2.59 -20.10
C PHE A 46 -5.57 1.51 -20.97
N TRP A 47 -6.43 0.68 -20.39
CA TRP A 47 -7.25 -0.29 -21.12
C TRP A 47 -8.12 0.42 -22.17
N CYS A 48 -8.12 -0.10 -23.40
CA CYS A 48 -8.84 0.51 -24.53
C CYS A 48 -9.71 -0.48 -25.30
N GLY A 49 -9.87 -1.70 -24.81
CA GLY A 49 -10.82 -2.66 -25.38
C GLY A 49 -10.36 -4.11 -25.30
N PHE A 50 -11.04 -4.95 -26.08
CA PHE A 50 -10.78 -6.38 -26.12
C PHE A 50 -10.75 -6.85 -27.57
N ASN A 51 -9.75 -7.65 -27.93
CA ASN A 51 -9.62 -8.23 -29.25
C ASN A 51 -9.10 -9.66 -29.16
N GLU A 52 -9.75 -10.59 -29.86
CA GLU A 52 -9.36 -12.02 -29.94
C GLU A 52 -9.06 -12.68 -28.59
N GLY A 53 -9.88 -12.41 -27.56
CA GLY A 53 -9.66 -13.04 -26.25
C GLY A 53 -8.65 -12.31 -25.37
N LYS A 54 -8.11 -11.16 -25.80
CA LYS A 54 -7.05 -10.42 -25.11
C LYS A 54 -7.46 -8.98 -24.82
N HIS A 55 -7.09 -8.50 -23.64
CA HIS A 55 -7.17 -7.08 -23.30
C HIS A 55 -6.21 -6.28 -24.18
N LEU A 56 -6.68 -5.11 -24.63
CA LEU A 56 -5.89 -4.13 -25.36
C LEU A 56 -5.66 -2.92 -24.46
N TYR A 57 -4.45 -2.37 -24.53
CA TYR A 57 -4.02 -1.21 -23.77
C TYR A 57 -3.40 -0.18 -24.71
N ASP A 58 -3.59 1.11 -24.43
CA ASP A 58 -2.91 2.20 -25.11
C ASP A 58 -1.47 2.34 -24.58
N GLU A 59 -0.60 1.43 -25.02
CA GLU A 59 0.81 1.38 -24.61
C GLU A 59 1.57 2.67 -24.95
N ALA A 60 1.21 3.36 -26.03
CA ALA A 60 1.83 4.63 -26.39
C ALA A 60 1.53 5.71 -25.35
N ARG A 61 0.27 5.79 -24.90
CA ARG A 61 -0.15 6.71 -23.85
C ARG A 61 0.40 6.32 -22.47
N TYR A 62 0.48 5.02 -22.15
CA TYR A 62 1.11 4.54 -20.91
C TYR A 62 2.61 4.87 -20.87
N GLU A 63 3.33 4.63 -21.97
CA GLU A 63 4.76 4.93 -22.08
C GLU A 63 5.04 6.43 -21.89
N GLN A 64 4.25 7.28 -22.55
CA GLN A 64 4.41 8.73 -22.50
C GLN A 64 3.93 9.34 -21.19
N GLY A 65 2.79 8.90 -20.67
CA GLY A 65 2.13 9.46 -19.49
C GLY A 65 2.62 8.90 -18.16
N VAL A 66 3.18 7.69 -18.15
CA VAL A 66 3.63 7.01 -16.92
C VAL A 66 5.12 6.70 -16.99
N LEU A 67 5.56 5.82 -17.89
CA LEU A 67 6.94 5.30 -17.85
C LEU A 67 8.01 6.38 -18.04
N SER A 68 7.68 7.45 -18.78
CA SER A 68 8.56 8.61 -18.98
C SER A 68 8.85 9.41 -17.70
N LEU A 69 7.98 9.29 -16.68
CA LEU A 69 8.11 10.03 -15.41
C LEU A 69 9.30 9.56 -14.56
N HIS A 70 9.91 8.42 -14.91
CA HIS A 70 11.12 7.94 -14.25
C HIS A 70 12.25 7.72 -15.27
N PRO A 71 13.47 8.28 -15.07
CA PRO A 71 14.57 8.21 -16.06
C PRO A 71 14.96 6.80 -16.51
N LYS A 72 14.84 5.82 -15.60
CA LYS A 72 15.13 4.40 -15.89
C LYS A 72 13.91 3.59 -16.33
N LYS A 73 12.76 4.22 -16.55
CA LYS A 73 11.46 3.57 -16.83
C LYS A 73 11.14 2.45 -15.83
N ASN A 74 11.46 2.69 -14.56
CA ASN A 74 11.14 1.76 -13.49
C ASN A 74 9.63 1.84 -13.27
N LYS A 75 8.90 0.78 -13.66
CA LYS A 75 7.43 0.76 -13.61
C LYS A 75 6.86 1.20 -12.26
N TYR A 76 7.42 0.68 -11.16
CA TYR A 76 6.94 1.01 -9.83
C TYR A 76 7.11 2.50 -9.51
N LEU A 77 8.32 3.05 -9.68
CA LEU A 77 8.59 4.46 -9.37
C LEU A 77 7.88 5.42 -10.33
N ALA A 78 7.77 5.05 -11.61
CA ALA A 78 7.02 5.78 -12.61
C ALA A 78 5.52 5.82 -12.27
N SER A 79 4.94 4.69 -11.89
CA SER A 79 3.56 4.61 -11.43
C SER A 79 3.31 5.41 -10.15
N CYS A 80 4.23 5.38 -9.17
CA CYS A 80 4.13 6.23 -7.99
C CYS A 80 4.09 7.71 -8.37
N ALA A 81 4.96 8.16 -9.29
CA ALA A 81 4.95 9.54 -9.77
C ALA A 81 3.63 9.90 -10.48
N TRP A 82 3.08 8.97 -11.26
CA TRP A 82 1.76 9.15 -11.89
C TRP A 82 0.64 9.26 -10.85
N LEU A 83 0.61 8.37 -9.85
CA LEU A 83 -0.38 8.40 -8.76
C LEU A 83 -0.31 9.69 -7.95
N VAL A 84 0.89 10.24 -7.73
CA VAL A 84 1.05 11.57 -7.13
C VAL A 84 0.47 12.67 -8.01
N SER A 85 0.72 12.62 -9.33
CA SER A 85 0.15 13.59 -10.27
C SER A 85 -1.38 13.52 -10.39
N MET A 86 -1.96 12.38 -10.02
CA MET A 86 -3.41 12.14 -9.96
C MET A 86 -4.00 12.38 -8.56
N ASN A 87 -3.21 12.92 -7.62
CA ASN A 87 -3.60 13.14 -6.21
C ASN A 87 -4.03 11.86 -5.45
N ALA A 88 -3.72 10.68 -5.98
CA ALA A 88 -4.02 9.40 -5.33
C ALA A 88 -3.05 9.09 -4.18
N LEU A 89 -1.82 9.61 -4.27
CA LEU A 89 -0.78 9.49 -3.24
C LEU A 89 -0.08 10.84 -3.04
N THR A 90 0.50 11.05 -1.86
CA THR A 90 1.40 12.18 -1.58
C THR A 90 2.86 11.79 -1.77
N GLY A 91 3.75 12.79 -1.89
CA GLY A 91 5.20 12.56 -1.92
C GLY A 91 5.71 11.84 -0.66
N ASP A 92 5.15 12.17 0.50
CA ASP A 92 5.50 11.53 1.77
C ASP A 92 5.06 10.05 1.80
N GLN A 93 3.86 9.74 1.28
CA GLN A 93 3.44 8.34 1.13
C GLN A 93 4.36 7.55 0.19
N VAL A 94 4.88 8.18 -0.86
CA VAL A 94 5.88 7.54 -1.74
C VAL A 94 7.21 7.31 -1.01
N ALA A 95 7.64 8.21 -0.13
CA ALA A 95 8.80 7.99 0.72
C ALA A 95 8.56 6.82 1.70
N THR A 96 7.38 6.76 2.32
CA THR A 96 6.98 5.65 3.21
C THR A 96 6.92 4.31 2.47
N LEU A 97 6.50 4.28 1.20
CA LEU A 97 6.56 3.07 0.37
C LEU A 97 7.99 2.53 0.21
N ALA A 98 8.99 3.41 0.11
CA ALA A 98 10.38 2.99 0.04
C ALA A 98 10.87 2.40 1.38
N GLU A 99 10.42 2.95 2.52
CA GLU A 99 10.67 2.36 3.83
C GLU A 99 9.99 0.99 3.99
N ILE A 100 8.73 0.86 3.58
CA ILE A 100 7.99 -0.41 3.58
C ILE A 100 8.72 -1.45 2.73
N GLN A 101 9.17 -1.08 1.54
CA GLN A 101 9.90 -1.99 0.65
C GLN A 101 11.22 -2.47 1.30
N THR A 102 11.95 -1.55 1.94
CA THR A 102 13.21 -1.85 2.63
C THR A 102 12.96 -2.82 3.79
N HIS A 103 11.99 -2.51 4.65
CA HIS A 103 11.69 -3.37 5.80
C HIS A 103 11.13 -4.73 5.38
N ARG A 104 10.30 -4.79 4.34
CA ARG A 104 9.85 -6.05 3.72
C ARG A 104 11.02 -6.89 3.23
N HIS A 105 12.06 -6.28 2.68
CA HIS A 105 13.27 -6.98 2.25
C HIS A 105 14.01 -7.58 3.45
N GLU A 106 14.20 -6.80 4.52
CA GLU A 106 14.77 -7.29 5.77
C GLU A 106 13.98 -8.48 6.33
N ILE A 107 12.65 -8.39 6.38
CA ILE A 107 11.80 -9.48 6.87
C ILE A 107 11.95 -10.74 6.02
N ALA A 108 11.91 -10.61 4.70
CA ALA A 108 11.96 -11.75 3.81
C ALA A 108 13.32 -12.46 3.79
N HIS A 109 14.42 -11.73 4.01
CA HIS A 109 15.77 -12.30 3.95
C HIS A 109 16.36 -12.61 5.33
N GLU A 110 15.93 -11.92 6.38
CA GLU A 110 16.47 -12.01 7.73
C GLU A 110 15.45 -12.50 8.76
N LEU A 111 14.46 -13.31 8.36
CA LEU A 111 13.47 -13.87 9.29
C LEU A 111 14.11 -14.56 10.52
N PRO A 112 15.20 -15.35 10.42
CA PRO A 112 15.85 -15.90 11.61
C PRO A 112 16.37 -14.82 12.57
N LYS A 113 16.93 -13.72 12.03
CA LYS A 113 17.40 -12.58 12.83
C LYS A 113 16.26 -11.92 13.57
N ILE A 114 15.11 -11.72 12.92
CA ILE A 114 13.88 -11.22 13.55
C ILE A 114 13.46 -12.04 14.77
N LEU A 115 13.72 -13.35 14.77
CA LEU A 115 13.31 -14.25 15.86
C LEU A 115 14.31 -14.27 17.02
N VAL A 116 15.58 -13.98 16.78
CA VAL A 116 16.65 -14.15 17.78
C VAL A 116 17.26 -12.84 18.27
N ASP A 117 17.12 -11.76 17.51
CA ASP A 117 17.66 -10.45 17.86
C ASP A 117 16.61 -9.66 18.68
N PRO A 118 16.85 -9.40 19.98
CA PRO A 118 15.91 -8.66 20.82
C PRO A 118 15.79 -7.18 20.48
N ASP A 119 16.65 -6.66 19.60
CA ASP A 119 16.62 -5.27 19.12
C ASP A 119 15.98 -5.15 17.73
N PHE A 120 15.65 -6.28 17.07
CA PHE A 120 15.03 -6.29 15.75
C PHE A 120 13.57 -6.75 15.82
N GLU A 121 12.66 -5.82 15.54
CA GLU A 121 11.22 -6.02 15.57
C GLU A 121 10.58 -5.68 14.23
N VAL A 122 9.43 -6.30 13.95
CA VAL A 122 8.59 -5.89 12.82
C VAL A 122 7.99 -4.52 13.12
N ARG A 123 8.23 -3.54 12.25
CA ARG A 123 7.75 -2.16 12.35
C ARG A 123 6.24 -2.08 12.13
N THR A 124 5.47 -2.12 13.20
CA THR A 124 4.00 -2.03 13.16
C THR A 124 3.49 -0.64 12.78
N ASP A 125 4.31 0.40 12.97
CA ASP A 125 4.07 1.75 12.46
C ASP A 125 4.04 1.77 10.93
N LEU A 126 5.02 1.15 10.28
CA LEU A 126 5.03 1.01 8.82
C LEU A 126 3.88 0.12 8.32
N LEU A 127 3.45 -0.86 9.12
CA LEU A 127 2.27 -1.65 8.78
C LEU A 127 1.00 -0.79 8.79
N ALA A 128 0.84 0.10 9.79
CA ALA A 128 -0.27 1.04 9.82
C ALA A 128 -0.25 2.00 8.62
N ASP A 129 0.93 2.51 8.27
CA ASP A 129 1.08 3.38 7.09
C ASP A 129 0.76 2.61 5.79
N ALA A 130 1.12 1.33 5.71
CA ALA A 130 0.74 0.47 4.59
C ALA A 130 -0.78 0.28 4.49
N VAL A 131 -1.50 0.13 5.62
CA VAL A 131 -2.99 0.08 5.63
C VAL A 131 -3.56 1.36 5.00
N GLU A 132 -3.04 2.51 5.41
CA GLU A 132 -3.54 3.80 4.94
C GLU A 132 -3.27 4.00 3.45
N ILE A 133 -2.10 3.59 2.96
CA ILE A 133 -1.79 3.64 1.52
C ILE A 133 -2.75 2.76 0.71
N VAL A 134 -3.06 1.55 1.19
CA VAL A 134 -4.05 0.67 0.53
C VAL A 134 -5.44 1.30 0.56
N ARG A 135 -5.81 2.01 1.63
CA ARG A 135 -7.08 2.75 1.72
C ARG A 135 -7.15 3.85 0.67
N CYS A 136 -6.13 4.71 0.58
CA CYS A 136 -6.04 5.79 -0.40
C CYS A 136 -6.15 5.27 -1.83
N LEU A 137 -5.38 4.24 -2.17
CA LEU A 137 -5.44 3.62 -3.50
C LEU A 137 -6.81 3.00 -3.77
N GLY A 138 -7.42 2.33 -2.78
CA GLY A 138 -8.75 1.74 -2.90
C GLY A 138 -9.84 2.78 -3.15
N VAL A 139 -9.81 3.92 -2.44
CA VAL A 139 -10.73 5.04 -2.66
C VAL A 139 -10.52 5.63 -4.06
N PHE A 140 -9.27 5.87 -4.45
CA PHE A 140 -8.96 6.42 -5.77
C PHE A 140 -9.48 5.54 -6.92
N TRP A 141 -9.16 4.24 -6.89
CA TRP A 141 -9.60 3.32 -7.93
C TRP A 141 -11.13 3.13 -7.92
N GLY A 142 -11.74 3.01 -6.74
CA GLY A 142 -13.18 2.89 -6.62
C GLY A 142 -13.92 4.16 -7.08
N ALA A 143 -13.34 5.34 -6.88
CA ALA A 143 -13.90 6.60 -7.39
C ALA A 143 -13.90 6.62 -8.93
N ILE A 144 -12.82 6.19 -9.57
CA ILE A 144 -12.76 6.06 -11.04
C ILE A 144 -13.80 5.06 -11.55
N GLU A 145 -13.94 3.90 -10.90
CA GLU A 145 -14.96 2.91 -11.25
C GLU A 145 -16.36 3.51 -11.12
N ALA A 146 -16.65 4.20 -10.02
CA ALA A 146 -17.94 4.82 -9.77
C ALA A 146 -18.29 5.92 -10.80
N ASP A 147 -17.31 6.76 -11.14
CA ASP A 147 -17.49 7.87 -12.10
C ASP A 147 -17.71 7.39 -13.55
N THR A 148 -17.25 6.18 -13.85
CA THR A 148 -17.37 5.57 -15.19
C THR A 148 -18.53 4.58 -15.31
N ASP A 149 -19.23 4.31 -14.21
CA ASP A 149 -20.39 3.43 -14.19
C ASP A 149 -21.66 4.15 -14.64
N SER A 150 -22.27 3.67 -15.72
CA SER A 150 -23.52 4.23 -16.26
C SER A 150 -24.70 4.11 -15.31
N ASP A 151 -24.70 3.12 -14.42
CA ASP A 151 -25.80 2.87 -13.50
C ASP A 151 -25.78 3.86 -12.32
N LEU A 152 -24.62 4.48 -12.04
CA LEU A 152 -24.44 5.45 -10.96
C LEU A 152 -24.62 6.90 -11.41
N ILE A 153 -24.86 7.15 -12.71
CA ILE A 153 -25.08 8.49 -13.24
C ILE A 153 -26.26 9.18 -12.54
N GLY A 154 -25.99 10.33 -11.93
CA GLY A 154 -26.99 11.15 -11.24
C GLY A 154 -27.31 10.69 -9.82
N GLN A 155 -26.60 9.69 -9.30
CA GLN A 155 -26.66 9.31 -7.89
C GLN A 155 -25.64 10.12 -7.08
N GLU A 156 -25.98 10.42 -5.83
CA GLU A 156 -25.04 10.97 -4.86
C GLU A 156 -24.19 9.83 -4.31
N ILE A 157 -22.87 9.91 -4.49
CA ILE A 157 -21.92 8.86 -4.11
C ILE A 157 -21.09 9.36 -2.94
N ASP A 158 -21.05 8.56 -1.87
CA ASP A 158 -20.13 8.75 -0.75
C ASP A 158 -18.76 8.13 -1.10
N TYR A 159 -17.90 8.92 -1.72
CA TYR A 159 -16.55 8.48 -2.09
C TYR A 159 -15.67 8.16 -0.88
N ASP A 160 -15.86 8.88 0.24
CA ASP A 160 -15.11 8.66 1.47
C ASP A 160 -15.46 7.31 2.12
N GLY A 161 -16.68 6.82 1.88
CA GLY A 161 -17.17 5.52 2.30
C GLY A 161 -16.67 4.33 1.47
N ILE A 162 -15.93 4.55 0.37
CA ILE A 162 -15.45 3.46 -0.50
C ILE A 162 -14.45 2.58 0.25
N LYS A 163 -14.69 1.26 0.19
CA LYS A 163 -13.79 0.24 0.75
C LYS A 163 -13.47 -0.83 -0.29
N SER A 164 -12.23 -0.83 -0.78
CA SER A 164 -11.75 -1.90 -1.66
C SER A 164 -11.60 -3.21 -0.90
N GLY A 165 -11.72 -4.35 -1.61
CA GLY A 165 -11.51 -5.67 -1.00
C GLY A 165 -10.09 -5.83 -0.44
N GLN A 166 -9.10 -5.24 -1.10
CA GLN A 166 -7.72 -5.19 -0.63
C GLN A 166 -7.61 -4.41 0.69
N TYR A 167 -8.31 -3.28 0.82
CA TYR A 167 -8.35 -2.51 2.06
C TYR A 167 -9.00 -3.30 3.19
N LEU A 168 -10.15 -3.96 2.95
CA LEU A 168 -10.81 -4.79 3.97
C LEU A 168 -9.92 -5.94 4.46
N LEU A 169 -9.22 -6.61 3.54
CA LEU A 169 -8.26 -7.65 3.90
C LEU A 169 -7.08 -7.07 4.70
N MET A 170 -6.56 -5.92 4.29
CA MET A 170 -5.44 -5.25 4.94
C MET A 170 -5.80 -4.78 6.36
N GLU A 171 -7.01 -4.25 6.55
CA GLU A 171 -7.58 -3.89 7.85
C GLU A 171 -7.68 -5.10 8.78
N TYR A 172 -8.12 -6.25 8.25
CA TYR A 172 -8.17 -7.51 8.99
C TYR A 172 -6.77 -8.00 9.40
N LEU A 173 -5.80 -8.01 8.47
CA LEU A 173 -4.42 -8.42 8.77
C LEU A 173 -3.77 -7.52 9.81
N ALA A 174 -3.98 -6.20 9.72
CA ALA A 174 -3.50 -5.23 10.69
C ALA A 174 -4.07 -5.51 12.09
N SER A 175 -5.36 -5.84 12.19
CA SER A 175 -5.99 -6.19 13.47
C SER A 175 -5.35 -7.41 14.14
N ILE A 176 -5.02 -8.44 13.36
CA ILE A 176 -4.35 -9.66 13.85
C ILE A 176 -2.90 -9.37 14.26
N ALA A 177 -2.23 -8.45 13.55
CA ALA A 177 -0.88 -8.00 13.87
C ALA A 177 -0.80 -7.11 15.14
N GLY A 178 -1.96 -6.73 15.71
CA GLY A 178 -2.06 -5.83 16.85
C GLY A 178 -1.87 -4.36 16.48
N VAL A 179 -2.13 -3.99 15.23
CA VAL A 179 -2.16 -2.59 14.77
C VAL A 179 -3.58 -2.05 15.01
N PRO A 180 -3.75 -0.92 15.73
CA PRO A 180 -5.06 -0.35 15.97
C PRO A 180 -5.73 0.09 14.66
N ALA A 181 -7.06 -0.02 14.61
CA ALA A 181 -7.85 0.44 13.48
C ALA A 181 -7.81 1.97 13.37
N GLY A 182 -7.65 2.47 12.14
CA GLY A 182 -7.48 3.90 11.84
C GLY A 182 -6.01 4.27 11.72
N GLY A 183 -5.53 4.37 10.48
CA GLY A 183 -4.26 5.03 10.18
C GLY A 183 -4.27 6.47 10.72
N LYS A 184 -3.09 7.10 10.81
CA LYS A 184 -3.00 8.53 11.17
C LYS A 184 -3.99 9.32 10.32
N PRO A 185 -4.77 10.27 10.89
CA PRO A 185 -5.64 11.11 10.10
C PRO A 185 -4.80 11.77 9.01
N GLY A 186 -5.17 11.54 7.75
CA GLY A 186 -4.55 12.19 6.61
C GLY A 186 -4.62 13.69 6.83
N HIS A 187 -3.47 14.37 6.72
CA HIS A 187 -3.42 15.82 6.68
C HIS A 187 -3.96 16.24 5.32
N TYR A 188 -5.28 16.33 5.18
CA TYR A 188 -5.90 17.10 4.11
C TYR A 188 -5.64 18.57 4.46
N ASP A 189 -4.70 19.19 3.76
CA ASP A 189 -4.57 20.64 3.74
C ASP A 189 -5.84 21.20 3.06
N ASP A 190 -6.72 21.78 3.87
CA ASP A 190 -7.96 22.47 3.47
C ASP A 190 -7.72 23.79 2.69
N ASP A 191 -6.49 24.06 2.25
CA ASP A 191 -6.05 25.37 1.76
C ASP A 191 -6.13 25.54 0.23
N GLN A 192 -6.97 24.77 -0.46
CA GLN A 192 -7.27 24.99 -1.89
C GLN A 192 -8.77 25.08 -2.16
N ALA A 193 -9.44 26.02 -1.50
CA ALA A 193 -10.67 26.60 -2.05
C ALA A 193 -10.29 27.56 -3.19
N PRO A 194 -10.95 27.51 -4.36
CA PRO A 194 -10.75 28.51 -5.40
C PRO A 194 -11.29 29.85 -4.89
N ALA A 195 -10.48 30.91 -5.00
CA ALA A 195 -10.96 32.27 -4.84
C ALA A 195 -11.88 32.62 -6.03
N ASP A 196 -13.08 33.13 -5.72
CA ASP A 196 -14.05 33.69 -6.65
C ASP A 196 -13.48 34.81 -7.55
#